data_AF-A0A0F9J003-F1
#
_entry.id   AF-A0A0F9J003-F1
#
_cell.length_a   1.000
_cell.length_b   1.000
_cell.length_c   1.000
_cell.angle_alpha   90.00
_cell.angle_beta   90.00
_cell.angle_gamma   90.00
#
_symmetry.space_group_name_H-M   'P 1'
#
loop_
_entity.id
_entity.type
_entity.pdbx_description
1 polymer ?
#
loop_
_entity_poly.entity_id
_entity_poly.type
_entity_poly.pdbx_seq_one_letter_code
_entity_poly.pdbx_strand_id
1 'polypeptide(L)'
;MSPYDGKNNQIQNVNRRMLSEIVIKHLNDLGFKLEKRGFSFPHAKFKLRIDFLFRRGKKRYSVAVKSSRKMQLALMHLLPRAILRLQAESRSSRFLPILAIAVPMIDPRDIRRVAEYMDFYAPEMGWLLIDEHGRAVFMDKEKDQYAFLNAGKVEWIESLPPNDFMFSKDLQISVFDNIAVSDEQNMNMSRASSSSSRSSSSLSSIFPDSYSSSYSSSKMQLSFSDLEQWLLKVFLMSPADVASDYWGGPKGYAENAFQLSKIANVSRMAANLWAQGMESSSYLKRIRRKEMILLRPKAILEEWVGRYRFSDNRIYPYRSMFPVSNPDAFFKEILNGIRRYNKELGSLAIAAHRACELHGIKHSSAKSNHIYCLGNIEKLAEILNLVPSDVEHKVDLFLVEPKYPKSVFGGILQKKGIPVCDILQCYLDLYHLPDRGREQANSVYENVISNIIRIRQGG
;
A
#
# COMPACT_ATOMS: atom_id res chain seq x y z
N MET A 1 -33.66 -14.78 15.92
CA MET A 1 -32.79 -15.45 14.92
C MET A 1 -32.96 -14.70 13.61
N SER A 2 -31.92 -14.02 13.14
CA SER A 2 -31.98 -13.19 11.92
C SER A 2 -31.70 -14.04 10.67
N PRO A 3 -32.44 -13.90 9.55
CA PRO A 3 -32.29 -14.73 8.36
C PRO A 3 -31.02 -14.44 7.53
N TYR A 4 -30.20 -13.46 7.93
CA TYR A 4 -29.04 -12.98 7.16
C TYR A 4 -27.72 -13.74 7.43
N ASP A 5 -27.66 -14.64 8.42
CA ASP A 5 -26.42 -15.34 8.79
C ASP A 5 -26.10 -16.61 7.97
N GLY A 6 -27.04 -17.10 7.15
CA GLY A 6 -26.87 -18.36 6.41
C GLY A 6 -25.99 -18.26 5.16
N LYS A 7 -26.15 -17.18 4.36
CA LYS A 7 -25.46 -17.05 3.06
C LYS A 7 -24.00 -16.61 3.17
N ASN A 8 -23.67 -15.77 4.15
CA ASN A 8 -22.28 -15.34 4.38
C ASN A 8 -21.38 -16.46 4.91
N ASN A 9 -21.93 -17.39 5.70
CA ASN A 9 -21.18 -18.54 6.19
C ASN A 9 -20.88 -19.59 5.10
N GLN A 10 -21.79 -19.80 4.14
CA GLN A 10 -21.53 -20.73 3.02
C GLN A 10 -20.44 -20.20 2.08
N ILE A 11 -20.46 -18.93 1.70
CA ILE A 11 -19.45 -18.32 0.81
C ILE A 11 -18.06 -18.27 1.47
N GLN A 12 -17.99 -17.97 2.77
CA GLN A 12 -16.72 -18.03 3.51
C GLN A 12 -16.16 -19.46 3.64
N ASN A 13 -17.03 -20.47 3.77
CA ASN A 13 -16.61 -21.87 3.85
C ASN A 13 -16.12 -22.42 2.50
N VAL A 14 -16.74 -22.04 1.38
CA VAL A 14 -16.32 -22.44 0.02
C VAL A 14 -14.93 -21.88 -0.28
N ASN A 15 -14.70 -20.58 -0.01
CA ASN A 15 -13.38 -19.96 -0.20
C ASN A 15 -12.29 -20.59 0.66
N ARG A 16 -12.60 -20.97 1.92
CA ARG A 16 -11.61 -21.58 2.81
C ARG A 16 -11.21 -22.99 2.39
N ARG A 17 -12.17 -23.77 1.85
CA ARG A 17 -11.90 -25.12 1.34
C ARG A 17 -11.00 -25.06 0.11
N MET A 18 -11.32 -24.19 -0.85
CA MET A 18 -10.51 -24.01 -2.05
C MET A 18 -9.08 -23.58 -1.71
N LEU A 19 -8.94 -22.60 -0.81
CA LEU A 19 -7.64 -22.14 -0.33
C LEU A 19 -6.80 -23.26 0.29
N SER A 20 -7.45 -24.13 1.07
CA SER A 20 -6.82 -25.27 1.71
C SER A 20 -6.23 -26.23 0.69
N GLU A 21 -6.96 -26.53 -0.39
CA GLU A 21 -6.46 -27.40 -1.45
C GLU A 21 -5.28 -26.78 -2.20
N ILE A 22 -5.31 -25.46 -2.45
CA ILE A 22 -4.20 -24.75 -3.10
C ILE A 22 -2.93 -24.81 -2.24
N VAL A 23 -3.04 -24.57 -0.92
CA VAL A 23 -1.91 -24.70 0.02
C VAL A 23 -1.37 -26.13 0.01
N ILE A 24 -2.25 -27.14 0.04
CA ILE A 24 -1.85 -28.54 0.03
C ILE A 24 -1.11 -28.88 -1.26
N LYS A 25 -1.65 -28.45 -2.41
CA LYS A 25 -1.03 -28.67 -3.72
C LYS A 25 0.37 -28.06 -3.77
N HIS A 26 0.53 -26.78 -3.44
CA HIS A 26 1.83 -26.11 -3.47
C HIS A 26 2.86 -26.73 -2.52
N LEU A 27 2.44 -27.11 -1.30
CA LEU A 27 3.35 -27.82 -0.39
C LEU A 27 3.71 -29.22 -0.91
N ASN A 28 2.79 -29.93 -1.57
CA ASN A 28 3.12 -31.20 -2.23
C ASN A 28 4.12 -31.01 -3.38
N ASP A 29 3.96 -29.96 -4.19
CA ASP A 29 4.89 -29.60 -5.27
C ASP A 29 6.31 -29.30 -4.71
N LEU A 30 6.40 -28.83 -3.46
CA LEU A 30 7.64 -28.60 -2.71
C LEU A 30 8.15 -29.83 -1.96
N GLY A 31 7.54 -31.00 -2.17
CA GLY A 31 7.96 -32.29 -1.60
C GLY A 31 7.46 -32.55 -0.17
N PHE A 32 6.54 -31.74 0.36
CA PHE A 32 5.85 -32.04 1.61
C PHE A 32 4.76 -33.09 1.37
N LYS A 33 4.49 -33.95 2.35
CA LYS A 33 3.42 -34.94 2.31
C LYS A 33 2.43 -34.65 3.42
N LEU A 34 1.16 -34.42 3.06
CA LEU A 34 0.09 -34.19 4.02
C LEU A 34 -0.12 -35.45 4.88
N GLU A 35 -0.07 -35.30 6.21
CA GLU A 35 -0.35 -36.38 7.17
C GLU A 35 -1.73 -36.25 7.79
N LYS A 36 -2.17 -35.03 8.11
CA LYS A 36 -3.46 -34.81 8.78
C LYS A 36 -4.03 -33.42 8.48
N ARG A 37 -5.34 -33.34 8.27
CA ARG A 37 -6.12 -32.10 8.22
C ARG A 37 -6.77 -31.84 9.57
N GLY A 38 -6.73 -30.60 10.06
CA GLY A 38 -7.33 -30.19 11.32
C GLY A 38 -6.73 -30.93 12.52
N PHE A 39 -5.67 -30.40 13.12
CA PHE A 39 -5.04 -30.99 14.29
C PHE A 39 -5.21 -30.12 15.52
N SER A 40 -5.61 -30.71 16.64
CA SER A 40 -5.68 -30.05 17.95
C SER A 40 -4.74 -30.74 18.91
N PHE A 41 -3.97 -29.97 19.69
CA PHE A 41 -3.08 -30.53 20.69
C PHE A 41 -3.87 -31.00 21.91
N PRO A 42 -3.75 -32.28 22.31
CA PRO A 42 -4.51 -32.81 23.44
C PRO A 42 -4.14 -32.16 24.78
N HIS A 43 -2.93 -31.60 24.90
CA HIS A 43 -2.38 -31.11 26.18
C HIS A 43 -2.22 -29.57 26.26
N ALA A 44 -2.73 -28.82 25.28
CA ALA A 44 -2.63 -27.37 25.30
C ALA A 44 -3.74 -26.76 26.18
N LYS A 45 -3.37 -25.89 27.13
CA LYS A 45 -4.31 -25.14 28.00
C LYS A 45 -5.34 -24.31 27.19
N PHE A 46 -5.01 -23.97 25.95
CA PHE A 46 -5.90 -23.37 24.98
C PHE A 46 -6.13 -24.35 23.83
N LYS A 47 -7.38 -24.47 23.33
CA LYS A 47 -7.71 -25.26 22.13
C LYS A 47 -7.04 -24.65 20.89
N LEU A 48 -5.74 -24.88 20.74
CA LEU A 48 -4.96 -24.52 19.57
C LEU A 48 -5.25 -25.55 18.47
N ARG A 49 -5.82 -25.06 17.37
CA ARG A 49 -6.12 -25.87 16.18
C ARG A 49 -5.23 -25.40 15.03
N ILE A 50 -4.46 -26.34 14.49
CA ILE A 50 -3.73 -26.19 13.23
C ILE A 50 -4.62 -26.61 12.08
N ASP A 51 -4.44 -25.95 10.95
CA ASP A 51 -5.13 -26.32 9.72
C ASP A 51 -4.55 -27.64 9.14
N PHE A 52 -3.21 -27.82 9.08
CA PHE A 52 -2.58 -29.05 8.55
C PHE A 52 -1.32 -29.50 9.30
N LEU A 53 -1.05 -30.81 9.22
CA LEU A 53 0.24 -31.42 9.53
C LEU A 53 0.84 -32.03 8.27
N PHE A 54 2.08 -31.68 7.97
CA PHE A 54 2.85 -32.20 6.84
C PHE A 54 4.13 -32.89 7.32
N ARG A 55 4.70 -33.72 6.45
CA ARG A 55 6.02 -34.33 6.62
C ARG A 55 6.88 -34.12 5.40
N ARG A 56 8.14 -33.77 5.60
CA ARG A 56 9.17 -33.69 4.56
C ARG A 56 10.43 -34.35 5.09
N GLY A 57 10.85 -35.46 4.46
CA GLY A 57 11.88 -36.33 5.02
C GLY A 57 11.50 -36.88 6.40
N LYS A 58 12.38 -36.68 7.40
CA LYS A 58 12.17 -37.10 8.80
C LYS A 58 11.47 -36.05 9.67
N LYS A 59 11.24 -34.85 9.14
CA LYS A 59 10.70 -33.71 9.90
C LYS A 59 9.20 -33.55 9.66
N ARG A 60 8.51 -33.05 10.67
CA ARG A 60 7.07 -32.78 10.66
C ARG A 60 6.83 -31.28 10.79
N TYR A 61 5.81 -30.78 10.11
CA TYR A 61 5.51 -29.36 9.99
C TYR A 61 4.07 -29.10 10.35
N SER A 62 3.85 -28.04 11.10
CA SER A 62 2.51 -27.52 11.37
C SER A 62 2.24 -26.32 10.49
N VAL A 63 1.12 -26.36 9.77
CA VAL A 63 0.78 -25.32 8.79
C VAL A 63 -0.51 -24.62 9.21
N ALA A 64 -0.40 -23.34 9.53
CA ALA A 64 -1.58 -22.49 9.72
C ALA A 64 -1.88 -21.73 8.43
N VAL A 65 -3.14 -21.72 8.02
CA VAL A 65 -3.58 -21.01 6.82
C VAL A 65 -4.39 -19.79 7.20
N LYS A 66 -4.05 -18.65 6.61
CA LYS A 66 -4.72 -17.37 6.82
C LYS A 66 -5.00 -16.75 5.46
N SER A 67 -6.12 -16.06 5.35
CA SER A 67 -6.51 -15.34 4.15
C SER A 67 -6.84 -13.90 4.49
N SER A 68 -6.43 -12.98 3.63
CA SER A 68 -6.76 -11.57 3.75
C SER A 68 -7.17 -11.03 2.39
N ARG A 69 -8.09 -10.06 2.38
CA ARG A 69 -8.41 -9.30 1.16
C ARG A 69 -7.37 -8.23 0.82
N LYS A 70 -6.44 -7.94 1.74
CA LYS A 70 -5.39 -6.94 1.57
C LYS A 70 -4.12 -7.37 2.31
N MET A 71 -2.96 -7.26 1.67
CA MET A 71 -1.67 -7.62 2.29
C MET A 71 -1.43 -6.87 3.61
N GLN A 72 -1.74 -5.58 3.66
CA GLN A 72 -1.56 -4.78 4.88
C GLN A 72 -2.38 -5.29 6.08
N LEU A 73 -3.62 -5.75 5.85
CA LEU A 73 -4.43 -6.35 6.91
C LEU A 73 -3.85 -7.69 7.38
N ALA A 74 -3.21 -8.43 6.46
CA ALA A 74 -2.49 -9.64 6.82
C ALA A 74 -1.33 -9.29 7.77
N LEU A 75 -0.48 -8.33 7.41
CA LEU A 75 0.69 -7.89 8.19
C LEU A 75 0.30 -7.33 9.57
N MET A 76 -0.70 -6.45 9.65
CA MET A 76 -1.03 -5.77 10.91
C MET A 76 -1.78 -6.64 11.92
N HIS A 77 -2.59 -7.60 11.47
CA HIS A 77 -3.54 -8.29 12.34
C HIS A 77 -3.47 -9.81 12.27
N LEU A 78 -3.25 -10.40 11.10
CA LEU A 78 -3.30 -11.85 10.92
C LEU A 78 -1.95 -12.50 11.23
N LEU A 79 -0.88 -11.97 10.66
CA LEU A 79 0.50 -12.43 10.83
C LEU A 79 0.91 -12.47 12.30
N PRO A 80 0.85 -11.38 13.09
CA PRO A 80 1.31 -11.41 14.48
C PRO A 80 0.52 -12.43 15.32
N ARG A 81 -0.81 -12.53 15.11
CA ARG A 81 -1.64 -13.52 15.80
C ARG A 81 -1.32 -14.97 15.38
N ALA A 82 -1.06 -15.21 14.11
CA ALA A 82 -0.75 -16.53 13.59
C ALA A 82 0.64 -16.99 14.03
N ILE A 83 1.63 -16.08 13.98
CA ILE A 83 2.99 -16.30 14.47
C ILE A 83 2.97 -16.70 15.93
N LEU A 84 2.34 -15.91 16.81
CA LEU A 84 2.29 -16.21 18.24
C LEU A 84 1.66 -17.57 18.52
N ARG A 85 0.61 -17.95 17.76
CA ARG A 85 -0.04 -19.26 17.90
C ARG A 85 0.87 -20.40 17.46
N LEU A 86 1.50 -20.29 16.30
CA LEU A 86 2.43 -21.30 15.78
C LEU A 86 3.69 -21.41 16.65
N GLN A 87 4.20 -20.30 17.20
CA GLN A 87 5.33 -20.31 18.12
C GLN A 87 4.97 -21.00 19.44
N ALA A 88 3.83 -20.67 20.04
CA ALA A 88 3.35 -21.36 21.25
C ALA A 88 3.21 -22.88 21.02
N GLU A 89 2.77 -23.25 19.81
CA GLU A 89 2.60 -24.64 19.40
C GLU A 89 3.92 -25.39 19.19
N SER A 90 4.86 -24.81 18.44
CA SER A 90 6.18 -25.38 18.17
C SER A 90 7.01 -25.62 19.44
N ARG A 91 6.72 -24.88 20.53
CA ARG A 91 7.31 -25.14 21.84
C ARG A 91 6.80 -26.42 22.49
N SER A 92 5.54 -26.80 22.20
CA SER A 92 4.87 -27.97 22.78
C SER A 92 4.96 -29.22 21.92
N SER A 93 5.30 -29.07 20.65
CA SER A 93 5.37 -30.13 19.66
C SER A 93 6.58 -29.89 18.79
N ARG A 94 7.41 -30.91 18.55
CA ARG A 94 8.65 -30.78 17.75
C ARG A 94 8.38 -30.52 16.24
N PHE A 95 7.27 -29.87 15.92
CA PHE A 95 6.86 -29.53 14.56
C PHE A 95 7.44 -28.18 14.18
N LEU A 96 7.95 -28.10 12.95
CA LEU A 96 8.44 -26.86 12.38
C LEU A 96 7.26 -26.06 11.84
N PRO A 97 7.09 -24.79 12.28
CA PRO A 97 5.93 -24.02 11.89
C PRO A 97 6.08 -23.46 10.46
N ILE A 98 4.98 -23.53 9.71
CA ILE A 98 4.81 -22.84 8.42
C ILE A 98 3.55 -21.99 8.47
N LEU A 99 3.67 -20.72 8.11
CA LEU A 99 2.52 -19.83 7.94
C LEU A 99 2.18 -19.67 6.47
N ALA A 100 1.02 -20.18 6.06
CA ALA A 100 0.48 -19.95 4.72
C ALA A 100 -0.50 -18.77 4.71
N ILE A 101 -0.27 -17.82 3.80
CA ILE A 101 -1.00 -16.56 3.68
C ILE A 101 -1.53 -16.46 2.27
N ALA A 102 -2.84 -16.26 2.17
CA ALA A 102 -3.50 -16.01 0.90
C ALA A 102 -3.94 -14.55 0.77
N VAL A 103 -3.65 -13.95 -0.38
CA VAL A 103 -4.04 -12.58 -0.75
C VAL A 103 -4.65 -12.57 -2.16
N PRO A 104 -5.34 -11.51 -2.59
CA PRO A 104 -5.93 -11.50 -3.92
C PRO A 104 -4.89 -11.51 -5.04
N MET A 105 -3.76 -10.84 -4.82
CA MET A 105 -2.69 -10.70 -5.80
C MET A 105 -1.35 -10.51 -5.09
N ILE A 106 -0.31 -11.20 -5.54
CA ILE A 106 1.06 -10.99 -5.07
C ILE A 106 1.75 -9.94 -5.95
N ASP A 107 2.28 -8.89 -5.32
CA ASP A 107 3.24 -7.95 -5.90
C ASP A 107 4.66 -8.26 -5.35
N PRO A 108 5.75 -8.03 -6.11
CA PRO A 108 7.13 -8.17 -5.62
C PRO A 108 7.41 -7.47 -4.28
N ARG A 109 6.77 -6.32 -4.04
CA ARG A 109 6.88 -5.59 -2.76
C ARG A 109 6.19 -6.30 -1.61
N ASP A 110 5.12 -7.03 -1.86
CA ASP A 110 4.43 -7.80 -0.84
C ASP A 110 5.28 -8.99 -0.38
N ILE A 111 6.02 -9.63 -1.30
CA ILE A 111 6.99 -10.69 -0.98
C ILE A 111 8.06 -10.15 -0.04
N ARG A 112 8.67 -8.99 -0.38
CA ARG A 112 9.68 -8.35 0.47
C ARG A 112 9.14 -7.95 1.83
N ARG A 113 7.96 -7.33 1.90
CA ARG A 113 7.33 -6.96 3.17
C ARG A 113 7.05 -8.17 4.06
N VAL A 114 6.58 -9.27 3.49
CA VAL A 114 6.37 -10.51 4.24
C VAL A 114 7.72 -11.07 4.69
N ALA A 115 8.73 -11.09 3.83
CA ALA A 115 10.07 -11.57 4.19
C ALA A 115 10.68 -10.76 5.34
N GLU A 116 10.76 -9.44 5.21
CA GLU A 116 11.26 -8.52 6.25
C GLU A 116 10.50 -8.68 7.57
N TYR A 117 9.16 -8.80 7.49
CA TYR A 117 8.33 -9.01 8.68
C TYR A 117 8.62 -10.36 9.34
N MET A 118 8.72 -11.43 8.55
CA MET A 118 8.98 -12.77 9.05
C MET A 118 10.39 -12.90 9.62
N ASP A 119 11.40 -12.31 8.96
CA ASP A 119 12.79 -12.30 9.45
C ASP A 119 12.91 -11.55 10.78
N PHE A 120 12.16 -10.45 10.96
CA PHE A 120 12.18 -9.69 12.20
C PHE A 120 11.43 -10.38 13.35
N TYR A 121 10.21 -10.87 13.11
CA TYR A 121 9.34 -11.36 14.19
C TYR A 121 9.36 -12.87 14.39
N ALA A 122 9.73 -13.65 13.37
CA ALA A 122 9.68 -15.11 13.38
C ALA A 122 10.74 -15.73 12.45
N PRO A 123 12.05 -15.42 12.65
CA PRO A 123 13.11 -15.83 11.72
C PRO A 123 13.19 -17.35 11.53
N GLU A 124 12.79 -18.14 12.54
CA GLU A 124 12.82 -19.60 12.50
C GLU A 124 11.61 -20.25 11.79
N MET A 125 10.65 -19.46 11.31
CA MET A 125 9.39 -19.94 10.74
C MET A 125 9.41 -19.89 9.21
N GLY A 126 9.05 -21.01 8.57
CA GLY A 126 8.80 -21.02 7.13
C GLY A 126 7.49 -20.28 6.79
N TRP A 127 7.38 -19.73 5.59
CA TRP A 127 6.14 -19.09 5.16
C TRP A 127 5.84 -19.33 3.69
N LEU A 128 4.55 -19.33 3.36
CA LEU A 128 4.04 -19.55 2.02
C LEU A 128 3.05 -18.42 1.70
N LEU A 129 3.39 -17.56 0.76
CA LEU A 129 2.51 -16.51 0.28
C LEU A 129 1.87 -16.97 -1.04
N ILE A 130 0.55 -16.91 -1.15
CA ILE A 130 -0.21 -17.40 -2.31
C ILE A 130 -1.20 -16.32 -2.76
N ASP A 131 -1.40 -16.17 -4.06
CA ASP A 131 -2.52 -15.40 -4.57
C ASP A 131 -3.65 -16.22 -5.17
N GLU A 132 -4.75 -15.54 -5.46
CA GLU A 132 -5.91 -16.16 -6.09
C GLU A 132 -5.49 -16.86 -7.40
N HIS A 133 -4.62 -16.28 -8.21
CA HIS A 133 -4.18 -16.90 -9.47
C HIS A 133 -3.31 -18.17 -9.31
N GLY A 134 -3.04 -18.61 -8.08
CA GLY A 134 -2.21 -19.79 -7.81
C GLY A 134 -0.72 -19.54 -7.99
N ARG A 135 -0.30 -18.27 -8.03
CA ARG A 135 1.11 -17.91 -7.88
C ARG A 135 1.45 -18.00 -6.40
N ALA A 136 2.61 -18.55 -6.08
CA ALA A 136 3.07 -18.61 -4.71
C ALA A 136 4.56 -18.39 -4.58
N VAL A 137 4.95 -17.89 -3.40
CA VAL A 137 6.34 -17.78 -2.96
C VAL A 137 6.46 -18.45 -1.62
N PHE A 138 7.39 -19.39 -1.52
CA PHE A 138 7.69 -20.12 -0.30
C PHE A 138 9.08 -19.76 0.19
N MET A 139 9.23 -19.48 1.48
CA MET A 139 10.52 -19.40 2.15
C MET A 139 10.78 -20.69 2.92
N ASP A 140 11.76 -21.45 2.45
CA ASP A 140 12.22 -22.68 3.08
C ASP A 140 13.27 -22.36 4.13
N LYS A 141 12.84 -22.21 5.39
CA LYS A 141 13.78 -21.78 6.42
C LYS A 141 14.88 -22.80 6.72
N GLU A 142 14.70 -24.07 6.37
CA GLU A 142 15.74 -25.07 6.59
C GLU A 142 16.89 -24.99 5.59
N LYS A 143 16.59 -24.52 4.38
CA LYS A 143 17.57 -24.35 3.32
C LYS A 143 18.01 -22.89 3.16
N ASP A 144 17.30 -21.98 3.83
CA ASP A 144 17.43 -20.54 3.67
C ASP A 144 17.28 -20.11 2.19
N GLN A 145 16.28 -20.68 1.52
CA GLN A 145 16.04 -20.50 0.08
C GLN A 145 14.57 -20.18 -0.19
N TYR A 146 14.34 -19.43 -1.27
CA TYR A 146 13.01 -19.14 -1.78
C TYR A 146 12.64 -20.09 -2.91
N ALA A 147 11.37 -20.49 -2.96
CA ALA A 147 10.79 -21.17 -4.10
C ALA A 147 9.63 -20.35 -4.68
N PHE A 148 9.69 -20.12 -5.98
CA PHE A 148 8.62 -19.49 -6.76
C PHE A 148 7.82 -20.57 -7.44
N LEU A 149 6.51 -20.54 -7.20
CA LEU A 149 5.56 -21.49 -7.77
C LEU A 149 4.64 -20.77 -8.72
N ASN A 150 4.66 -21.17 -9.97
CA ASN A 150 3.76 -20.65 -10.99
C ASN A 150 3.32 -21.79 -11.91
N ALA A 151 2.01 -22.02 -12.03
CA ALA A 151 1.43 -23.06 -12.90
C ALA A 151 2.08 -24.46 -12.76
N GLY A 152 2.46 -24.86 -11.55
CA GLY A 152 3.07 -26.17 -11.26
C GLY A 152 4.59 -26.28 -11.54
N LYS A 153 5.24 -25.20 -12.00
CA LYS A 153 6.70 -25.10 -12.03
C LYS A 153 7.20 -24.53 -10.71
N VAL A 154 8.30 -25.10 -10.21
CA VAL A 154 9.00 -24.66 -9.00
C VAL A 154 10.39 -24.17 -9.40
N GLU A 155 10.68 -22.91 -9.11
CA GLU A 155 12.01 -22.31 -9.32
C GLU A 155 12.61 -21.93 -7.96
N TRP A 156 13.79 -22.46 -7.66
CA TRP A 156 14.50 -22.19 -6.41
C TRP A 156 15.54 -21.09 -6.59
N ILE A 157 15.58 -20.13 -5.67
CA ILE A 157 16.57 -19.05 -5.66
C ILE A 157 17.12 -18.84 -4.24
N GLU A 158 18.37 -18.37 -4.15
CA GLU A 158 19.08 -18.21 -2.88
C GLU A 158 18.80 -16.86 -2.19
N SER A 159 18.24 -15.88 -2.89
CA SER A 159 18.00 -14.54 -2.34
C SER A 159 16.66 -13.96 -2.80
N LEU A 160 16.11 -13.04 -2.01
CA LEU A 160 14.92 -12.28 -2.41
C LEU A 160 15.13 -11.60 -3.78
N PRO A 161 14.14 -11.64 -4.68
CA PRO A 161 14.28 -10.99 -5.97
C PRO A 161 14.43 -9.47 -5.84
N PRO A 162 15.16 -8.80 -6.76
CA PRO A 162 15.18 -7.34 -6.89
C PRO A 162 13.76 -6.76 -7.05
N ASN A 163 13.57 -5.49 -6.72
CA ASN A 163 12.26 -4.82 -6.77
C ASN A 163 11.57 -4.89 -8.16
N ASP A 164 12.35 -5.09 -9.22
CA ASP A 164 11.89 -5.11 -10.61
C ASP A 164 11.60 -6.55 -11.12
N PHE A 165 11.63 -7.55 -10.23
CA PHE A 165 11.33 -8.94 -10.59
C PHE A 165 9.89 -9.07 -11.08
N MET A 166 9.74 -9.46 -12.34
CA MET A 166 8.46 -9.77 -12.97
C MET A 166 8.30 -11.29 -13.03
N PHE A 167 7.16 -11.81 -12.56
CA PHE A 167 6.74 -13.16 -12.97
C PHE A 167 6.72 -13.18 -14.51
N SER A 168 7.39 -14.16 -15.14
CA SER A 168 7.47 -14.23 -16.59
C SER A 168 6.07 -14.09 -17.21
N LYS A 169 5.91 -13.18 -18.18
CA LYS A 169 4.62 -12.87 -18.82
C LYS A 169 4.00 -14.04 -19.59
N ASP A 170 4.76 -15.11 -19.81
CA ASP A 170 4.30 -16.28 -20.52
C ASP A 170 3.48 -17.18 -19.59
N LEU A 171 2.22 -17.39 -19.98
CA LEU A 171 1.21 -18.29 -19.40
C LEU A 171 0.35 -17.70 -18.27
N GLN A 172 -0.65 -16.89 -18.67
CA GLN A 172 -1.91 -16.79 -17.93
C GLN A 172 -2.78 -18.03 -18.24
N ILE A 173 -2.83 -18.98 -17.30
CA ILE A 173 -3.90 -19.99 -17.24
C ILE A 173 -4.51 -19.89 -15.85
N SER A 174 -5.82 -19.60 -15.79
CA SER A 174 -6.61 -19.58 -14.56
C SER A 174 -6.64 -20.97 -13.91
N VAL A 175 -5.96 -21.11 -12.77
CA VAL A 175 -6.06 -22.34 -11.94
C VAL A 175 -7.48 -22.54 -11.39
N PHE A 176 -8.28 -21.47 -11.34
CA PHE A 176 -9.68 -21.51 -10.89
C PHE A 176 -10.61 -22.31 -11.79
N ASP A 177 -10.36 -22.38 -13.10
CA ASP A 177 -11.27 -23.06 -14.02
C ASP A 177 -11.09 -24.58 -13.95
N ASN A 178 -9.87 -25.07 -13.71
CA ASN A 178 -9.60 -26.52 -13.68
C ASN A 178 -10.06 -27.23 -12.40
N ILE A 179 -10.27 -26.51 -11.29
CA ILE A 179 -10.80 -27.10 -10.05
C ILE A 179 -12.32 -27.21 -10.11
N ALA A 180 -13.00 -26.23 -10.73
CA ALA A 180 -14.45 -26.27 -10.94
C ALA A 180 -14.88 -27.35 -11.97
N VAL A 181 -14.06 -27.59 -13.00
CA VAL A 181 -14.37 -28.57 -14.06
C VAL A 181 -14.32 -30.03 -13.54
N SER A 182 -13.56 -30.31 -12.48
CA SER A 182 -13.50 -31.67 -11.90
C SER A 182 -14.73 -32.06 -11.06
N ASP A 183 -15.51 -31.07 -10.59
CA ASP A 183 -16.75 -31.31 -9.84
C ASP A 183 -17.99 -31.28 -10.76
N GLU A 184 -17.99 -30.50 -11.84
CA GLU A 184 -19.09 -30.50 -12.83
C GLU A 184 -19.10 -31.71 -13.76
N GLN A 185 -17.93 -32.31 -14.06
CA GLN A 185 -17.86 -33.52 -14.89
C GLN A 185 -18.37 -34.79 -14.18
N ASN A 186 -18.50 -34.77 -12.84
CA ASN A 186 -19.12 -35.87 -12.08
C ASN A 186 -20.62 -35.65 -11.80
N MET A 187 -21.20 -34.51 -12.17
CA MET A 187 -22.64 -34.23 -12.04
C MET A 187 -23.41 -34.26 -13.36
N ASN A 188 -22.75 -34.24 -14.52
CA ASN A 188 -23.41 -34.18 -15.83
C ASN A 188 -23.19 -35.43 -16.73
N MET A 189 -23.09 -36.63 -16.14
CA MET A 189 -23.23 -37.91 -16.87
C MET A 189 -24.69 -38.40 -16.98
N SER A 190 -25.66 -37.48 -16.98
CA SER A 190 -27.07 -37.84 -17.11
C SER A 190 -27.86 -36.77 -17.84
N ARG A 191 -27.50 -36.50 -19.11
CA ARG A 191 -28.39 -36.07 -20.20
C ARG A 191 -27.56 -35.57 -21.37
N ALA A 192 -27.35 -36.45 -22.34
CA ALA A 192 -27.01 -36.05 -23.71
C ALA A 192 -27.97 -36.79 -24.65
N SER A 193 -28.80 -36.04 -25.35
CA SER A 193 -29.28 -36.43 -26.68
C SER A 193 -29.74 -35.21 -27.46
N SER A 194 -29.06 -34.99 -28.59
CA SER A 194 -29.50 -34.32 -29.82
C SER A 194 -29.51 -32.78 -29.81
N SER A 195 -29.12 -32.04 -30.86
CA SER A 195 -28.78 -32.36 -32.25
C SER A 195 -28.04 -31.17 -32.94
N SER A 196 -27.22 -31.50 -33.95
CA SER A 196 -26.92 -30.80 -35.24
C SER A 196 -27.51 -29.39 -35.48
N SER A 197 -26.95 -28.42 -36.22
CA SER A 197 -25.84 -28.34 -37.20
C SER A 197 -25.84 -26.94 -37.86
N ARG A 198 -24.80 -26.67 -38.68
CA ARG A 198 -24.70 -25.76 -39.85
C ARG A 198 -24.02 -24.39 -39.71
N SER A 199 -22.77 -24.41 -40.17
CA SER A 199 -22.07 -23.53 -41.12
C SER A 199 -22.83 -22.38 -41.81
N SER A 200 -22.14 -21.24 -41.97
CA SER A 200 -21.82 -20.69 -43.30
C SER A 200 -20.85 -19.50 -43.22
N SER A 201 -19.85 -19.55 -44.09
CA SER A 201 -18.86 -18.54 -44.46
C SER A 201 -19.41 -17.41 -45.33
N SER A 202 -18.80 -16.21 -45.28
CA SER A 202 -18.51 -15.42 -46.49
C SER A 202 -17.44 -14.34 -46.27
N LEU A 203 -16.60 -14.17 -47.29
CA LEU A 203 -15.52 -13.21 -47.45
C LEU A 203 -15.94 -12.10 -48.42
N SER A 204 -15.63 -10.84 -48.09
CA SER A 204 -15.33 -9.69 -48.96
C SER A 204 -15.06 -8.49 -48.01
N SER A 205 -14.21 -7.50 -48.23
CA SER A 205 -13.55 -6.93 -49.42
C SER A 205 -12.40 -6.00 -48.97
N ILE A 206 -11.56 -5.65 -49.94
CA ILE A 206 -10.31 -4.88 -49.94
C ILE A 206 -10.52 -3.36 -49.77
N PHE A 207 -9.74 -2.71 -48.89
CA PHE A 207 -8.89 -1.49 -49.07
C PHE A 207 -8.57 -0.83 -47.70
N PRO A 208 -7.36 -0.27 -47.49
CA PRO A 208 -6.86 0.08 -46.16
C PRO A 208 -7.08 1.56 -45.85
N ASP A 209 -8.10 1.87 -45.06
CA ASP A 209 -8.22 3.18 -44.42
C ASP A 209 -7.96 3.10 -42.92
N SER A 210 -7.15 4.05 -42.48
CA SER A 210 -6.91 4.47 -41.11
C SER A 210 -5.97 3.60 -40.26
N TYR A 211 -4.85 4.24 -39.89
CA TYR A 211 -4.11 4.04 -38.65
C TYR A 211 -5.08 4.09 -37.45
N SER A 212 -5.80 3.00 -37.19
CA SER A 212 -6.40 2.76 -35.88
C SER A 212 -5.41 1.89 -35.10
N SER A 213 -4.47 2.57 -34.43
CA SER A 213 -3.73 1.99 -33.33
C SER A 213 -4.75 1.46 -32.33
N SER A 214 -4.91 0.15 -32.31
CA SER A 214 -5.67 -0.63 -31.34
C SER A 214 -5.01 -0.53 -29.96
N TYR A 215 -5.13 0.64 -29.33
CA TYR A 215 -5.02 0.75 -27.89
C TYR A 215 -6.30 0.13 -27.31
N SER A 216 -6.23 -1.16 -26.99
CA SER A 216 -7.09 -1.77 -25.98
C SER A 216 -7.15 -0.82 -24.78
N SER A 217 -8.31 -0.20 -24.56
CA SER A 217 -8.54 0.78 -23.51
C SER A 217 -8.58 0.10 -22.14
N SER A 218 -7.40 -0.32 -21.66
CA SER A 218 -7.20 -0.52 -20.24
C SER A 218 -7.58 0.80 -19.56
N LYS A 219 -8.67 0.81 -18.77
CA LYS A 219 -9.14 2.00 -18.05
C LYS A 219 -7.95 2.66 -17.37
N MET A 220 -7.61 3.87 -17.79
CA MET A 220 -6.48 4.60 -17.25
C MET A 220 -6.81 4.96 -15.80
N GLN A 221 -6.23 4.25 -14.84
CA GLN A 221 -6.47 4.48 -13.40
C GLN A 221 -5.38 5.39 -12.84
N LEU A 222 -5.75 6.25 -11.89
CA LEU A 222 -4.79 7.06 -11.15
C LEU A 222 -3.85 6.14 -10.37
N SER A 223 -2.55 6.38 -10.46
CA SER A 223 -1.55 5.64 -9.67
C SER A 223 -1.21 6.34 -8.35
N PHE A 224 -1.54 7.63 -8.23
CA PHE A 224 -1.04 8.56 -7.21
C PHE A 224 0.50 8.63 -7.20
N SER A 225 1.10 8.68 -8.38
CA SER A 225 2.51 9.04 -8.55
C SER A 225 2.79 10.46 -8.04
N ASP A 226 4.07 10.81 -7.86
CA ASP A 226 4.48 12.15 -7.40
C ASP A 226 3.83 13.27 -8.23
N LEU A 227 3.82 13.11 -9.56
CA LEU A 227 3.24 14.06 -10.49
C LEU A 227 1.71 14.16 -10.38
N GLU A 228 1.02 13.03 -10.22
CA GLU A 228 -0.43 13.02 -10.10
C GLU A 228 -0.90 13.62 -8.76
N GLN A 229 -0.15 13.35 -7.69
CA GLN A 229 -0.36 13.99 -6.38
C GLN A 229 -0.15 15.50 -6.47
N TRP A 230 0.94 15.94 -7.11
CA TRP A 230 1.19 17.35 -7.37
C TRP A 230 0.04 18.01 -8.14
N LEU A 231 -0.41 17.40 -9.24
CA LEU A 231 -1.52 17.92 -10.04
C LEU A 231 -2.83 18.00 -9.25
N LEU A 232 -3.10 17.01 -8.40
CA LEU A 232 -4.27 17.02 -7.53
C LEU A 232 -4.20 18.13 -6.48
N LYS A 233 -3.03 18.35 -5.84
CA LYS A 233 -2.85 19.50 -4.92
C LYS A 233 -3.07 20.82 -5.63
N VAL A 234 -2.43 21.05 -6.77
CA VAL A 234 -2.61 22.28 -7.53
C VAL A 234 -4.08 22.47 -7.89
N PHE A 235 -4.72 21.44 -8.46
CA PHE A 235 -6.13 21.52 -8.85
C PHE A 235 -7.08 21.87 -7.69
N LEU A 236 -6.79 21.42 -6.47
CA LEU A 236 -7.62 21.70 -5.29
C LEU A 236 -7.28 23.03 -4.61
N MET A 237 -5.99 23.37 -4.51
CA MET A 237 -5.47 24.38 -3.58
C MET A 237 -5.03 25.69 -4.25
N SER A 238 -4.81 25.70 -5.57
CA SER A 238 -4.30 26.87 -6.29
C SER A 238 -5.26 28.07 -6.36
N PRO A 239 -6.60 27.95 -6.29
CA PRO A 239 -7.46 29.14 -6.28
C PRO A 239 -7.11 30.08 -5.11
N ALA A 240 -7.04 31.39 -5.37
CA ALA A 240 -6.37 32.37 -4.51
C ALA A 240 -6.89 32.39 -3.05
N ASP A 241 -8.19 32.21 -2.87
CA ASP A 241 -8.86 32.33 -1.56
C ASP A 241 -9.18 30.98 -0.91
N VAL A 242 -8.96 29.87 -1.59
CA VAL A 242 -9.39 28.55 -1.11
C VAL A 242 -8.54 28.06 0.06
N ALA A 243 -7.23 28.34 0.02
CA ALA A 243 -6.28 27.82 1.00
C ALA A 243 -5.09 28.76 1.23
N SER A 244 -5.31 30.07 1.19
CA SER A 244 -4.26 31.10 1.33
C SER A 244 -3.35 30.86 2.54
N ASP A 245 -3.92 30.49 3.69
CA ASP A 245 -3.20 30.26 4.95
C ASP A 245 -2.51 28.89 5.06
N TYR A 246 -2.71 28.02 4.05
CA TYR A 246 -2.37 26.61 4.10
C TYR A 246 -1.65 26.08 2.85
N TRP A 247 -1.48 26.92 1.81
CA TRP A 247 -0.90 26.58 0.52
C TRP A 247 0.09 27.65 0.06
N GLY A 248 1.37 27.26 -0.07
CA GLY A 248 2.41 28.14 -0.62
C GLY A 248 2.79 27.83 -2.08
N GLY A 249 2.11 26.88 -2.72
CA GLY A 249 2.32 26.58 -4.13
C GLY A 249 1.70 27.60 -5.09
N PRO A 250 1.69 27.32 -6.41
CA PRO A 250 1.22 28.25 -7.43
C PRO A 250 -0.25 28.61 -7.22
N LYS A 251 -0.58 29.85 -7.60
CA LYS A 251 -1.93 30.41 -7.49
C LYS A 251 -2.57 30.51 -8.87
N GLY A 252 -3.88 30.31 -8.94
CA GLY A 252 -4.67 30.37 -10.16
C GLY A 252 -5.84 29.39 -10.13
N TYR A 253 -6.86 29.66 -10.95
CA TYR A 253 -8.00 28.76 -11.11
C TYR A 253 -7.82 27.94 -12.39
N ALA A 254 -7.79 26.61 -12.27
CA ALA A 254 -7.77 25.71 -13.41
C ALA A 254 -9.19 25.24 -13.74
N GLU A 255 -9.79 25.81 -14.78
CA GLU A 255 -11.05 25.32 -15.38
C GLU A 255 -10.78 24.07 -16.21
N ASN A 256 -9.64 23.97 -16.90
CA ASN A 256 -9.32 22.85 -17.80
C ASN A 256 -7.89 22.35 -17.65
N ALA A 257 -7.59 21.20 -18.26
CA ALA A 257 -6.27 20.56 -18.18
C ALA A 257 -5.14 21.44 -18.74
N PHE A 258 -5.42 22.30 -19.72
CA PHE A 258 -4.42 23.22 -20.25
C PHE A 258 -4.02 24.29 -19.22
N GLN A 259 -4.99 24.94 -18.58
CA GLN A 259 -4.72 25.89 -17.50
C GLN A 259 -4.03 25.19 -16.31
N LEU A 260 -4.48 23.99 -15.94
CA LEU A 260 -3.81 23.19 -14.90
C LEU A 260 -2.33 22.96 -15.26
N SER A 261 -2.02 22.62 -16.51
CA SER A 261 -0.63 22.41 -16.95
C SER A 261 0.23 23.67 -16.80
N LYS A 262 -0.37 24.86 -17.03
CA LYS A 262 0.31 26.14 -16.87
C LYS A 262 0.56 26.48 -15.41
N ILE A 263 -0.46 26.34 -14.56
CA ILE A 263 -0.35 26.64 -13.12
C ILE A 263 0.61 25.65 -12.45
N ALA A 264 0.51 24.36 -12.76
CA ALA A 264 1.35 23.31 -12.17
C ALA A 264 2.77 23.24 -12.78
N ASN A 265 3.05 24.03 -13.82
CA ASN A 265 4.28 23.99 -14.61
C ASN A 265 4.66 22.57 -15.07
N VAL A 266 3.75 21.93 -15.82
CA VAL A 266 3.93 20.59 -16.39
C VAL A 266 3.58 20.56 -17.87
N SER A 267 3.90 19.46 -18.55
CA SER A 267 3.49 19.30 -19.95
C SER A 267 1.97 19.23 -20.07
N ARG A 268 1.44 19.75 -21.20
CA ARG A 268 0.00 19.64 -21.52
C ARG A 268 -0.44 18.17 -21.58
N MET A 269 0.44 17.28 -22.04
CA MET A 269 0.16 15.85 -22.10
C MET A 269 -0.07 15.29 -20.69
N ALA A 270 0.83 15.56 -19.73
CA ALA A 270 0.69 15.06 -18.37
C ALA A 270 -0.62 15.51 -17.70
N ALA A 271 -0.99 16.78 -17.84
CA ALA A 271 -2.24 17.28 -17.29
C ALA A 271 -3.49 16.66 -17.96
N ASN A 272 -3.44 16.40 -19.27
CA ASN A 272 -4.54 15.72 -19.98
C ASN A 272 -4.65 14.25 -19.57
N LEU A 273 -3.55 13.52 -19.47
CA LEU A 273 -3.55 12.11 -19.01
C LEU A 273 -4.07 12.01 -17.57
N TRP A 274 -3.63 12.91 -16.68
CA TRP A 274 -4.17 13.01 -15.33
C TRP A 274 -5.69 13.27 -15.34
N ALA A 275 -6.16 14.23 -16.13
CA ALA A 275 -7.59 14.52 -16.22
C ALA A 275 -8.39 13.33 -16.79
N GLN A 276 -7.85 12.59 -17.75
CA GLN A 276 -8.43 11.36 -18.28
C GLN A 276 -8.48 10.25 -17.22
N GLY A 277 -7.44 10.10 -16.40
CA GLY A 277 -7.41 9.17 -15.27
C GLY A 277 -8.44 9.51 -14.20
N MET A 278 -8.55 10.79 -13.85
CA MET A 278 -9.57 11.31 -12.93
C MET A 278 -11.00 11.05 -13.43
N GLU A 279 -11.24 11.22 -14.73
CA GLU A 279 -12.56 10.99 -15.34
C GLU A 279 -12.89 9.50 -15.48
N SER A 280 -11.92 8.68 -15.90
CA SER A 280 -12.06 7.22 -16.01
C SER A 280 -12.33 6.56 -14.65
N SER A 281 -11.86 7.20 -13.58
CA SER A 281 -12.10 6.78 -12.19
C SER A 281 -13.32 7.46 -11.56
N SER A 282 -14.10 8.22 -12.33
CA SER A 282 -15.33 8.92 -11.91
C SER A 282 -15.14 9.95 -10.79
N TYR A 283 -13.93 10.49 -10.62
CA TYR A 283 -13.65 11.57 -9.66
C TYR A 283 -13.93 12.95 -10.24
N LEU A 284 -13.83 13.08 -11.56
CA LEU A 284 -13.96 14.31 -12.30
C LEU A 284 -14.88 14.09 -13.50
N LYS A 285 -15.59 15.13 -13.95
CA LYS A 285 -16.29 15.15 -15.23
C LYS A 285 -15.83 16.34 -16.03
N ARG A 286 -15.55 16.14 -17.32
CA ARG A 286 -15.35 17.25 -18.24
C ARG A 286 -16.68 17.65 -18.89
N ILE A 287 -17.03 18.93 -18.82
CA ILE A 287 -18.21 19.51 -19.48
C ILE A 287 -17.80 20.59 -20.47
N ARG A 288 -18.73 20.99 -21.36
CA ARG A 288 -18.59 22.13 -22.28
C ARG A 288 -17.19 22.17 -22.93
N ARG A 289 -16.47 23.30 -22.84
CA ARG A 289 -15.10 23.54 -23.34
C ARG A 289 -14.00 22.78 -22.55
N LYS A 290 -14.27 21.53 -22.16
CA LYS A 290 -13.41 20.69 -21.31
C LYS A 290 -13.18 21.24 -19.90
N GLU A 291 -14.17 21.96 -19.38
CA GLU A 291 -14.20 22.43 -17.99
C GLU A 291 -14.29 21.22 -17.05
N MET A 292 -13.46 21.22 -16.01
CA MET A 292 -13.24 20.11 -15.08
C MET A 292 -14.04 20.32 -13.81
N ILE A 293 -15.05 19.48 -13.59
CA ILE A 293 -15.89 19.50 -12.38
C ILE A 293 -15.51 18.33 -11.48
N LEU A 294 -15.22 18.63 -10.21
CA LEU A 294 -14.91 17.62 -9.19
C LEU A 294 -16.19 16.99 -8.63
N LEU A 295 -16.36 15.69 -8.85
CA LEU A 295 -17.59 14.98 -8.48
C LEU A 295 -17.51 14.31 -7.10
N ARG A 296 -16.40 13.62 -6.81
CA ARG A 296 -16.28 12.73 -5.64
C ARG A 296 -15.04 13.04 -4.80
N PRO A 297 -14.94 14.25 -4.23
CA PRO A 297 -13.75 14.73 -3.52
C PRO A 297 -13.39 13.86 -2.30
N LYS A 298 -14.39 13.41 -1.53
CA LYS A 298 -14.15 12.52 -0.38
C LYS A 298 -13.57 11.18 -0.82
N ALA A 299 -14.11 10.60 -1.90
CA ALA A 299 -13.68 9.29 -2.38
C ALA A 299 -12.25 9.32 -2.95
N ILE A 300 -11.84 10.38 -3.65
CA ILE A 300 -10.47 10.51 -4.13
C ILE A 300 -9.47 10.72 -2.98
N LEU A 301 -9.85 11.49 -1.95
CA LEU A 301 -9.01 11.63 -0.75
C LEU A 301 -8.87 10.32 0.01
N GLU A 302 -9.97 9.57 0.18
CA GLU A 302 -9.93 8.24 0.82
C GLU A 302 -9.05 7.26 0.03
N GLU A 303 -9.09 7.30 -1.30
CA GLU A 303 -8.21 6.47 -2.12
C GLU A 303 -6.74 6.90 -2.00
N TRP A 304 -6.47 8.21 -2.03
CA TRP A 304 -5.13 8.75 -1.87
C TRP A 304 -4.53 8.33 -0.52
N VAL A 305 -5.27 8.57 0.56
CA VAL A 305 -4.93 8.11 1.91
C VAL A 305 -4.77 6.60 1.95
N GLY A 306 -5.60 5.85 1.23
CA GLY A 306 -5.49 4.39 1.12
C GLY A 306 -4.13 3.93 0.61
N ARG A 307 -3.51 4.70 -0.29
CA ARG A 307 -2.24 4.40 -0.97
C ARG A 307 -1.02 5.11 -0.39
N TYR A 308 -1.20 6.19 0.33
CA TYR A 308 -0.11 6.96 0.96
C TYR A 308 0.17 6.46 2.37
N ARG A 309 1.44 6.21 2.69
CA ARG A 309 1.91 5.95 4.05
C ARG A 309 3.12 6.83 4.32
N PHE A 310 3.16 7.48 5.48
CA PHE A 310 4.33 8.25 5.88
C PHE A 310 5.60 7.37 6.00
N SER A 311 5.42 6.09 6.36
CA SER A 311 6.49 5.09 6.42
C SER A 311 7.04 4.66 5.05
N ASP A 312 6.42 5.05 3.93
CA ASP A 312 6.97 4.80 2.59
C ASP A 312 8.13 5.76 2.25
N ASN A 313 8.34 6.80 3.06
CA ASN A 313 9.47 7.71 2.95
C ASN A 313 10.74 7.07 3.53
N ARG A 314 11.92 7.59 3.18
CA ARG A 314 13.16 7.21 3.88
C ARG A 314 13.27 8.05 5.13
N ILE A 315 13.26 7.41 6.30
CA ILE A 315 13.20 8.05 7.60
C ILE A 315 14.52 7.81 8.32
N TYR A 316 15.16 8.89 8.77
CA TYR A 316 16.44 8.87 9.46
C TYR A 316 16.21 9.37 10.90
N PRO A 317 16.32 8.49 11.91
CA PRO A 317 16.19 8.87 13.31
C PRO A 317 17.43 9.63 13.80
N TYR A 318 17.21 10.78 14.43
CA TYR A 318 18.24 11.64 14.99
C TYR A 318 17.93 12.02 16.44
N ARG A 319 18.98 12.30 17.18
CA ARG A 319 18.91 12.89 18.51
C ARG A 319 19.77 14.14 18.59
N SER A 320 19.46 15.00 19.55
CA SER A 320 20.28 16.15 19.85
C SER A 320 21.67 15.72 20.32
N MET A 321 22.71 16.42 19.88
CA MET A 321 24.07 16.28 20.42
C MET A 321 24.12 16.72 21.89
N PHE A 322 23.23 17.62 22.30
CA PHE A 322 23.12 18.14 23.66
C PHE A 322 21.91 17.57 24.40
N PRO A 323 21.95 17.40 25.74
CA PRO A 323 20.83 16.91 26.52
C PRO A 323 19.54 17.72 26.32
N VAL A 324 18.44 17.04 25.97
CA VAL A 324 17.12 17.66 25.80
C VAL A 324 16.33 17.54 27.09
N SER A 325 16.29 18.62 27.88
CA SER A 325 15.47 18.69 29.09
C SER A 325 14.02 19.10 28.81
N ASN A 326 13.77 19.78 27.69
CA ASN A 326 12.44 20.28 27.30
C ASN A 326 12.23 20.12 25.78
N PRO A 327 11.33 19.23 25.33
CA PRO A 327 11.08 18.99 23.91
C PRO A 327 10.61 20.21 23.10
N ASP A 328 9.90 21.15 23.73
CA ASP A 328 9.43 22.37 23.04
C ASP A 328 10.54 23.42 22.92
N ALA A 329 11.46 23.47 23.90
CA ALA A 329 12.64 24.33 23.82
C ALA A 329 13.57 23.82 22.70
N PHE A 330 13.83 22.51 22.67
CA PHE A 330 14.61 21.87 21.61
C PHE A 330 14.01 22.13 20.23
N PHE A 331 12.69 21.94 20.06
CA PHE A 331 12.07 22.21 18.76
C PHE A 331 12.20 23.69 18.34
N LYS A 332 12.13 24.64 19.28
CA LYS A 332 12.38 26.06 18.99
C LYS A 332 13.82 26.32 18.53
N GLU A 333 14.81 25.64 19.11
CA GLU A 333 16.21 25.73 18.67
C GLU A 333 16.37 25.22 17.24
N ILE A 334 15.74 24.10 16.90
CA ILE A 334 15.70 23.58 15.52
C ILE A 334 15.10 24.61 14.56
N LEU A 335 13.96 25.22 14.92
CA LEU A 335 13.34 26.27 14.10
C LEU A 335 14.25 27.50 13.92
N ASN A 336 14.99 27.88 14.95
CA ASN A 336 15.94 28.99 14.88
C ASN A 336 17.13 28.66 13.97
N GLY A 337 17.65 27.42 14.04
CA GLY A 337 18.68 26.91 13.14
C GLY A 337 18.22 26.96 11.68
N ILE A 338 17.01 26.44 11.40
CA ILE A 338 16.39 26.49 10.07
C ILE A 338 16.28 27.92 9.57
N ARG A 339 15.80 28.87 10.38
CA ARG A 339 15.70 30.27 9.98
C ARG A 339 17.06 30.89 9.65
N ARG A 340 18.08 30.59 10.47
CA ARG A 340 19.43 31.15 10.32
C ARG A 340 20.11 30.63 9.05
N TYR A 341 19.97 29.35 8.75
CA TYR A 341 20.69 28.67 7.67
C TYR A 341 19.81 28.29 6.47
N ASN A 342 18.59 28.83 6.36
CA ASN A 342 17.58 28.42 5.37
C ASN A 342 18.12 28.32 3.92
N LYS A 343 19.03 29.22 3.52
CA LYS A 343 19.64 29.22 2.18
C LYS A 343 20.62 28.07 1.94
N GLU A 344 21.26 27.57 3.00
CA GLU A 344 22.30 26.54 2.93
C GLU A 344 21.74 25.11 3.09
N LEU A 345 20.53 24.99 3.63
CA LEU A 345 19.91 23.72 4.02
C LEU A 345 19.14 23.01 2.88
N GLY A 346 19.09 23.60 1.69
CA GLY A 346 18.35 23.03 0.56
C GLY A 346 16.83 23.06 0.74
N SER A 347 16.13 22.10 0.12
CA SER A 347 14.67 22.01 0.25
C SER A 347 14.31 21.28 1.53
N LEU A 348 13.67 21.99 2.46
CA LEU A 348 13.23 21.45 3.74
C LEU A 348 11.80 21.89 4.07
N ALA A 349 11.08 21.11 4.87
CA ALA A 349 9.77 21.49 5.38
C ALA A 349 9.42 20.78 6.69
N ILE A 350 8.86 21.51 7.65
CA ILE A 350 8.27 20.92 8.85
C ILE A 350 7.03 20.10 8.46
N ALA A 351 6.92 18.88 8.99
CA ALA A 351 5.90 17.91 8.63
C ALA A 351 5.06 17.43 9.84
N ALA A 352 4.02 16.63 9.55
CA ALA A 352 3.18 15.97 10.55
C ALA A 352 2.65 16.89 11.68
N HIS A 353 2.75 16.45 12.96
CA HIS A 353 2.15 17.14 14.11
C HIS A 353 2.65 18.57 14.28
N ARG A 354 3.96 18.79 14.12
CA ARG A 354 4.55 20.14 14.26
C ARG A 354 4.14 21.06 13.12
N ALA A 355 3.88 20.53 11.92
CA ALA A 355 3.31 21.33 10.84
C ALA A 355 1.90 21.83 11.18
N CYS A 356 1.03 20.98 11.72
CA CYS A 356 -0.30 21.38 12.19
C CYS A 356 -0.23 22.43 13.32
N GLU A 357 0.75 22.32 14.22
CA GLU A 357 1.01 23.32 15.26
C GLU A 357 1.41 24.69 14.67
N LEU A 358 2.33 24.70 13.71
CA LEU A 358 2.70 25.93 12.99
C LEU A 358 1.54 26.48 12.13
N HIS A 359 0.64 25.61 11.69
CA HIS A 359 -0.59 26.01 11.03
C HIS A 359 -1.64 26.62 11.95
N GLY A 360 -1.50 26.48 13.28
CA GLY A 360 -2.47 26.99 14.26
C GLY A 360 -3.69 26.09 14.45
N ILE A 361 -3.61 24.83 14.03
CA ILE A 361 -4.74 23.88 13.99
C ILE A 361 -4.44 22.58 14.75
N LYS A 362 -3.51 22.65 15.71
CA LYS A 362 -3.19 21.52 16.57
C LYS A 362 -4.41 21.11 17.38
N HIS A 363 -4.66 19.81 17.43
CA HIS A 363 -5.77 19.18 18.12
C HIS A 363 -5.29 18.06 19.06
N SER A 364 -4.27 17.31 18.66
CA SER A 364 -3.66 16.26 19.49
C SER A 364 -2.57 16.79 20.42
N SER A 365 -2.34 16.10 21.55
CA SER A 365 -1.20 16.37 22.44
C SER A 365 0.15 15.87 21.91
N ALA A 366 0.15 15.08 20.84
CA ALA A 366 1.35 14.51 20.24
C ALA A 366 2.24 15.60 19.59
N LYS A 367 3.55 15.36 19.64
CA LYS A 367 4.59 16.35 19.31
C LYS A 367 5.77 15.76 18.54
N SER A 368 5.57 14.69 17.77
CA SER A 368 6.63 14.09 16.97
C SER A 368 7.26 15.13 16.04
N ASN A 369 8.59 15.25 16.05
CA ASN A 369 9.32 16.19 15.22
C ASN A 369 9.75 15.50 13.92
N HIS A 370 9.08 15.83 12.82
CA HIS A 370 9.42 15.34 11.48
C HIS A 370 9.76 16.50 10.56
N ILE A 371 10.86 16.37 9.82
CA ILE A 371 11.31 17.36 8.85
C ILE A 371 11.58 16.65 7.53
N TYR A 372 10.84 17.03 6.48
CA TYR A 372 11.20 16.64 5.13
C TYR A 372 12.45 17.40 4.70
N CYS A 373 13.39 16.70 4.06
CA CYS A 373 14.59 17.27 3.49
C CYS A 373 14.96 16.59 2.18
N LEU A 374 15.59 17.33 1.26
CA LEU A 374 16.18 16.80 0.04
C LEU A 374 17.58 17.39 -0.13
N GLY A 375 18.58 16.51 -0.27
CA GLY A 375 19.98 16.89 -0.39
C GLY A 375 20.86 16.15 0.61
N ASN A 376 21.91 16.81 1.08
CA ASN A 376 22.88 16.23 2.01
C ASN A 376 22.33 16.27 3.45
N ILE A 377 21.85 15.13 3.93
CA ILE A 377 21.23 14.98 5.25
C ILE A 377 22.27 15.14 6.35
N GLU A 378 23.49 14.66 6.12
CA GLU A 378 24.58 14.72 7.09
C GLU A 378 24.95 16.18 7.40
N LYS A 379 25.03 17.03 6.37
CA LYS A 379 25.27 18.46 6.51
C LYS A 379 24.11 19.16 7.23
N LEU A 380 22.86 18.78 6.93
CA LEU A 380 21.69 19.30 7.64
C LEU A 380 21.73 18.91 9.13
N ALA A 381 22.07 17.65 9.42
CA ALA A 381 22.21 17.17 10.79
C ALA A 381 23.32 17.92 11.53
N GLU A 382 24.49 18.13 10.92
CA GLU A 382 25.60 18.90 11.47
C GLU A 382 25.18 20.32 11.83
N ILE A 383 24.54 21.04 10.89
CA ILE A 383 24.07 22.42 11.10
C ILE A 383 23.04 22.51 12.24
N LEU A 384 22.22 21.46 12.40
CA LEU A 384 21.22 21.37 13.46
C LEU A 384 21.74 20.73 14.75
N ASN A 385 23.04 20.41 14.85
CA ASN A 385 23.66 19.73 15.99
C ASN A 385 22.96 18.41 16.34
N LEU A 386 22.67 17.61 15.32
CA LEU A 386 22.03 16.31 15.43
C LEU A 386 23.05 15.20 15.19
N VAL A 387 22.88 14.09 15.91
CA VAL A 387 23.63 12.84 15.69
C VAL A 387 22.67 11.69 15.39
N PRO A 388 23.03 10.75 14.49
CA PRO A 388 22.20 9.58 14.22
C PRO A 388 21.87 8.81 15.50
N SER A 389 20.67 8.22 15.54
CA SER A 389 20.21 7.44 16.69
C SER A 389 19.72 6.07 16.25
N ASP A 390 20.45 5.02 16.64
CA ASP A 390 20.09 3.63 16.31
C ASP A 390 19.11 3.03 17.33
N VAL A 391 18.71 3.79 18.35
CA VAL A 391 17.83 3.34 19.44
C VAL A 391 16.52 4.12 19.42
N GLU A 392 15.43 3.43 19.13
CA GLU A 392 14.09 4.01 18.93
C GLU A 392 13.60 4.88 20.11
N HIS A 393 13.99 4.57 21.35
CA HIS A 393 13.62 5.32 22.55
C HIS A 393 14.50 6.55 22.85
N LYS A 394 15.51 6.84 22.01
CA LYS A 394 16.40 7.99 22.14
C LYS A 394 16.34 8.88 20.91
N VAL A 395 15.18 8.96 20.25
CA VAL A 395 14.99 9.79 19.05
C VAL A 395 14.28 11.08 19.44
N ASP A 396 14.92 12.22 19.14
CA ASP A 396 14.33 13.55 19.37
C ASP A 396 13.66 14.11 18.11
N LEU A 397 14.12 13.67 16.93
CA LEU A 397 13.70 14.19 15.64
C LEU A 397 13.93 13.18 14.51
N PHE A 398 13.08 13.21 13.49
CA PHE A 398 13.23 12.44 12.27
C PHE A 398 13.49 13.37 11.08
N LEU A 399 14.60 13.15 10.38
CA LEU A 399 14.84 13.70 9.05
C LEU A 399 14.26 12.72 8.02
N VAL A 400 13.56 13.25 7.02
CA VAL A 400 12.75 12.42 6.12
C VAL A 400 13.00 12.81 4.67
N GLU A 401 13.48 11.88 3.85
CA GLU A 401 13.47 12.09 2.40
C GLU A 401 12.13 11.63 1.83
N PRO A 402 11.34 12.53 1.23
CA PRO A 402 10.02 12.18 0.75
C PRO A 402 10.08 11.29 -0.49
N LYS A 403 9.23 10.26 -0.52
CA LYS A 403 9.00 9.42 -1.72
C LYS A 403 8.42 10.23 -2.90
N TYR A 404 7.70 11.30 -2.59
CA TYR A 404 7.01 12.17 -3.56
C TYR A 404 7.49 13.62 -3.40
N PRO A 405 8.75 13.92 -3.76
CA PRO A 405 9.37 15.22 -3.48
C PRO A 405 8.68 16.38 -4.20
N LYS A 406 8.19 16.20 -5.44
CA LYS A 406 7.50 17.28 -6.16
C LYS A 406 6.20 17.67 -5.46
N SER A 407 5.41 16.69 -5.05
CA SER A 407 4.16 16.87 -4.31
C SER A 407 4.40 17.53 -2.95
N VAL A 408 5.42 17.09 -2.20
CA VAL A 408 5.76 17.64 -0.88
C VAL A 408 6.29 19.06 -0.98
N PHE A 409 7.32 19.28 -1.80
CA PHE A 409 8.02 20.57 -1.81
C PHE A 409 7.33 21.63 -2.66
N GLY A 410 6.54 21.26 -3.66
CA GLY A 410 5.82 22.22 -4.51
C GLY A 410 4.74 23.01 -3.77
N GLY A 411 4.26 22.52 -2.63
CA GLY A 411 3.21 23.15 -1.83
C GLY A 411 3.69 23.93 -0.59
N ILE A 412 5.00 23.96 -0.32
CA ILE A 412 5.56 24.50 0.93
C ILE A 412 5.06 25.92 1.18
N LEU A 413 4.55 26.14 2.39
CA LEU A 413 4.17 27.45 2.89
C LEU A 413 5.24 28.00 3.82
N GLN A 414 5.66 29.25 3.61
CA GLN A 414 6.56 29.95 4.51
C GLN A 414 5.78 30.62 5.64
N LYS A 415 5.93 30.12 6.88
CA LYS A 415 5.36 30.74 8.08
C LYS A 415 6.46 31.37 8.94
N LYS A 416 6.53 32.70 8.95
CA LYS A 416 7.55 33.46 9.70
C LYS A 416 8.98 32.96 9.41
N GLY A 417 9.29 32.78 8.12
CA GLY A 417 10.59 32.28 7.63
C GLY A 417 10.87 30.79 7.86
N ILE A 418 9.87 30.02 8.29
CA ILE A 418 9.95 28.57 8.45
C ILE A 418 9.18 27.91 7.30
N PRO A 419 9.77 27.00 6.53
CA PRO A 419 9.04 26.21 5.55
C PRO A 419 8.21 25.14 6.24
N VAL A 420 6.91 25.10 5.93
CA VAL A 420 5.94 24.17 6.50
C VAL A 420 5.22 23.46 5.35
N CYS A 421 4.98 22.16 5.50
CA CYS A 421 4.19 21.40 4.53
C CYS A 421 2.79 21.98 4.35
N ASP A 422 2.22 21.87 3.16
CA ASP A 422 0.84 22.26 2.92
C ASP A 422 -0.14 21.38 3.73
N ILE A 423 -1.37 21.87 3.91
CA ILE A 423 -2.35 21.19 4.75
C ILE A 423 -2.79 19.82 4.23
N LEU A 424 -2.81 19.61 2.90
CA LEU A 424 -3.12 18.30 2.35
C LEU A 424 -2.00 17.32 2.65
N GLN A 425 -0.74 17.77 2.57
CA GLN A 425 0.39 16.94 3.00
C GLN A 425 0.32 16.62 4.49
N CYS A 426 0.00 17.59 5.35
CA CYS A 426 -0.15 17.36 6.79
C CYS A 426 -1.21 16.27 7.05
N TYR A 427 -2.36 16.35 6.36
CA TYR A 427 -3.41 15.32 6.46
C TYR A 427 -2.91 13.93 6.04
N LEU A 428 -2.19 13.84 4.92
CA LEU A 428 -1.65 12.57 4.42
C LEU A 428 -0.60 11.99 5.36
N ASP A 429 0.33 12.81 5.83
CA ASP A 429 1.38 12.42 6.77
C ASP A 429 0.78 11.81 8.03
N LEU A 430 -0.25 12.46 8.59
CA LEU A 430 -0.83 12.14 9.88
C LEU A 430 -1.80 10.96 9.85
N TYR A 431 -2.50 10.70 8.74
CA TYR A 431 -3.65 9.80 8.73
C TYR A 431 -3.33 8.39 9.24
N HIS A 432 -2.16 7.86 8.86
CA HIS A 432 -1.67 6.54 9.31
C HIS A 432 -0.50 6.65 10.29
N LEU A 433 -0.13 7.87 10.70
CA LEU A 433 0.94 8.06 11.67
C LEU A 433 0.47 7.54 13.04
N PRO A 434 1.33 6.85 13.80
CA PRO A 434 1.10 6.54 15.21
C PRO A 434 0.87 7.79 16.07
N ASP A 435 0.74 7.61 17.39
CA ASP A 435 0.68 8.72 18.36
C ASP A 435 -0.43 9.75 18.09
N ARG A 436 -1.66 9.27 17.91
CA ARG A 436 -2.84 10.13 17.64
C ARG A 436 -2.76 10.91 16.32
N GLY A 437 -1.94 10.47 15.36
CA GLY A 437 -1.92 11.02 14.01
C GLY A 437 -3.31 11.03 13.36
N ARG A 438 -4.05 9.92 13.45
CA ARG A 438 -5.42 9.81 12.92
C ARG A 438 -6.39 10.84 13.51
N GLU A 439 -6.28 11.12 14.81
CA GLU A 439 -7.11 12.12 15.51
C GLU A 439 -6.82 13.53 14.95
N GLN A 440 -5.55 13.89 14.82
CA GLN A 440 -5.13 15.15 14.21
C GLN A 440 -5.55 15.25 12.73
N ALA A 441 -5.41 14.17 11.95
CA ALA A 441 -5.80 14.14 10.54
C ALA A 441 -7.32 14.33 10.36
N ASN A 442 -8.15 13.71 11.20
CA ASN A 442 -9.60 13.91 11.17
C ASN A 442 -9.94 15.39 11.44
N SER A 443 -9.31 16.01 12.46
CA SER A 443 -9.49 17.43 12.76
C SER A 443 -9.08 18.34 11.60
N VAL A 444 -7.95 18.05 10.94
CA VAL A 444 -7.52 18.76 9.71
C VAL A 444 -8.57 18.63 8.61
N TYR A 445 -9.12 17.43 8.41
CA TYR A 445 -10.14 17.21 7.39
C TYR A 445 -11.41 18.01 7.69
N GLU A 446 -11.94 17.88 8.89
CA GLU A 446 -13.20 18.49 9.30
C GLU A 446 -13.14 20.01 9.28
N ASN A 447 -12.06 20.60 9.81
CA ASN A 447 -11.96 22.04 10.02
C ASN A 447 -11.39 22.80 8.81
N VAL A 448 -10.61 22.14 7.94
CA VAL A 448 -9.89 22.83 6.84
C VAL A 448 -10.21 22.21 5.47
N ILE A 449 -9.89 20.93 5.26
CA ILE A 449 -9.99 20.32 3.93
C ILE A 449 -11.44 20.23 3.43
N SER A 450 -12.40 19.99 4.32
CA SER A 450 -13.81 19.92 3.97
C SER A 450 -14.31 21.24 3.36
N ASN A 451 -13.86 22.38 3.88
CA ASN A 451 -14.20 23.71 3.38
C ASN A 451 -13.52 23.99 2.05
N ILE A 452 -12.24 23.65 1.90
CA ILE A 452 -11.50 23.72 0.62
C ILE A 452 -12.25 23.00 -0.48
N ILE A 453 -12.71 21.77 -0.20
CA ILE A 453 -13.47 20.95 -1.13
C ILE A 453 -14.80 21.62 -1.49
N ARG A 454 -15.56 22.09 -0.49
CA ARG A 454 -16.85 22.74 -0.71
C ARG A 454 -16.72 23.94 -1.64
N ILE A 455 -15.75 24.82 -1.39
CA ILE A 455 -15.50 25.98 -2.25
C ILE A 455 -15.14 25.52 -3.67
N ARG A 456 -14.32 24.46 -3.81
CA ARG A 456 -13.92 23.94 -5.12
C ARG A 456 -15.07 23.32 -5.92
N GLN A 457 -16.10 22.81 -5.27
CA GLN A 457 -17.28 22.27 -5.93
C GLN A 457 -18.29 23.35 -6.38
N GLY A 458 -18.02 24.63 -6.06
CA GLY A 458 -18.94 25.74 -6.30
C GLY A 458 -20.02 25.75 -5.25
N GLY A 459 -19.71 26.36 -4.08
CA GLY A 459 -20.55 26.39 -2.89
C GLY A 459 -22.04 26.64 -3.13
#